data_AF-A0A8S0GNM1-F1
#
_entry.id   AF-A0A8S0GNM1-F1
#
_cell.length_a   1.000
_cell.length_b   1.000
_cell.length_c   1.000
_cell.angle_alpha   90.00
_cell.angle_beta   90.00
_cell.angle_gamma   90.00
#
_symmetry.space_group_name_H-M   'P 1'
#
loop_
_entity.id
_entity.type
_entity.pdbx_description
1 polymer ?
#
loop_
_entity_poly.entity_id
_entity_poly.type
_entity_poly.pdbx_seq_one_letter_code
_entity_poly.pdbx_strand_id
1 'polypeptide(L)'
;MLYKLWEGSWEDDAVLNDREQRIYAQPGKVHKVEHQGEFYQVSGYHLCEPSPQRTPVLFQAGSSDRGLLFAGRHAECVFISGQNKAATKAQVDKVRASAVAAGRNPEDIKVFMGLNVIVGETEELAWKKHAEYRSHASAEAGVAHFSASTGIDFSQYEIDEPIQYVKSNAIQSATKNLQNNDWTRRKLLDQHALGGRYFTVVGSPQQVADDLESWIAETGLDGFNLTRIVTPESYVDFIDLVIPELQRRGSYKTAYDDGTLREKLFRQGRKLPEQHTGAAYRR
;
A
#
# COMPACT_ATOMS: atom_id res chain seq x y z
N MET A 1 -20.35 5.43 -7.90
CA MET A 1 -21.09 4.22 -8.31
C MET A 1 -20.97 3.09 -7.29
N LEU A 2 -19.79 2.52 -7.06
CA LEU A 2 -19.62 1.32 -6.23
C LEU A 2 -20.16 1.45 -4.80
N TYR A 3 -19.90 2.55 -4.09
CA TYR A 3 -20.46 2.74 -2.74
C TYR A 3 -22.00 2.71 -2.70
N LYS A 4 -22.68 3.22 -3.75
CA LYS A 4 -24.14 3.11 -3.81
C LYS A 4 -24.60 1.66 -3.83
N LEU A 5 -23.87 0.79 -4.54
CA LEU A 5 -24.18 -0.63 -4.62
C LEU A 5 -23.88 -1.35 -3.29
N TRP A 6 -22.67 -1.19 -2.75
CA TRP A 6 -22.23 -1.90 -1.55
C TRP A 6 -22.88 -1.43 -0.25
N GLU A 7 -23.07 -0.11 -0.10
CA GLU A 7 -23.58 0.47 1.15
C GLU A 7 -25.10 0.73 1.10
N GLY A 8 -25.66 0.99 -0.08
CA GLY A 8 -27.01 1.57 -0.21
C GLY A 8 -28.04 0.75 -0.97
N SER A 9 -27.65 -0.34 -1.65
CA SER A 9 -28.61 -1.16 -2.41
C SER A 9 -29.33 -2.18 -1.54
N TRP A 10 -28.78 -2.56 -0.40
CA TRP A 10 -29.39 -3.50 0.55
C TRP A 10 -29.24 -2.92 1.96
N GLU A 11 -30.31 -2.82 2.74
CA GLU A 11 -30.24 -2.49 4.18
C GLU A 11 -29.55 -3.62 4.97
N ASP A 12 -29.16 -3.35 6.22
CA ASP A 12 -28.40 -4.31 7.05
C ASP A 12 -29.16 -5.59 7.36
N ASP A 13 -30.46 -5.50 7.57
CA ASP A 13 -31.34 -6.61 7.92
C ASP A 13 -32.22 -7.04 6.74
N ALA A 14 -31.81 -6.69 5.51
CA ALA A 14 -32.52 -7.08 4.30
C ALA A 14 -32.55 -8.61 4.10
N VAL A 15 -31.52 -9.34 4.54
CA VAL A 15 -31.48 -10.81 4.49
C VAL A 15 -31.93 -11.40 5.82
N LEU A 16 -32.98 -12.21 5.77
CA LEU A 16 -33.51 -12.94 6.93
C LEU A 16 -33.05 -14.40 6.93
N ASN A 17 -32.92 -14.99 5.74
CA ASN A 17 -32.62 -16.41 5.56
C ASN A 17 -33.56 -17.33 6.37
N ASP A 18 -34.85 -16.99 6.41
CA ASP A 18 -35.87 -17.68 7.19
C ASP A 18 -36.47 -18.84 6.39
N ARG A 19 -36.14 -20.08 6.82
CA ARG A 19 -36.64 -21.30 6.19
C ARG A 19 -38.09 -21.63 6.55
N GLU A 20 -38.55 -21.27 7.74
CA GLU A 20 -39.91 -21.57 8.23
C GLU A 20 -40.93 -20.71 7.48
N GLN A 21 -40.67 -19.41 7.38
CA GLN A 21 -41.50 -18.47 6.62
C GLN A 21 -41.24 -18.52 5.11
N ARG A 22 -40.17 -19.20 4.68
CA ARG A 22 -39.69 -19.28 3.29
C ARG A 22 -39.34 -17.91 2.70
N ILE A 23 -38.76 -17.04 3.51
CA ILE A 23 -38.34 -15.69 3.14
C ILE A 23 -36.83 -15.59 3.24
N TYR A 24 -36.16 -15.47 2.09
CA TYR A 24 -34.72 -15.25 2.09
C TYR A 24 -34.37 -13.78 2.38
N ALA A 25 -35.01 -12.84 1.68
CA ALA A 25 -34.76 -11.40 1.84
C ALA A 25 -36.06 -10.59 1.80
N GLN A 26 -36.05 -9.45 2.50
CA GLN A 26 -37.15 -8.49 2.57
C GLN A 26 -37.12 -7.57 1.35
N PRO A 27 -38.09 -7.66 0.41
CA PRO A 27 -38.04 -6.89 -0.84
C PRO A 27 -38.11 -5.37 -0.60
N GLY A 28 -38.79 -4.92 0.46
CA GLY A 28 -38.86 -3.49 0.82
C GLY A 28 -37.53 -2.89 1.33
N LYS A 29 -36.53 -3.73 1.59
CA LYS A 29 -35.20 -3.35 2.09
C LYS A 29 -34.09 -3.50 1.04
N VAL A 30 -34.47 -3.85 -0.19
CA VAL A 30 -33.58 -3.96 -1.35
C VAL A 30 -33.94 -2.83 -2.31
N HIS A 31 -32.99 -1.92 -2.50
CA HIS A 31 -33.18 -0.62 -3.12
C HIS A 31 -32.46 -0.54 -4.45
N LYS A 32 -33.18 -0.05 -5.47
CA LYS A 32 -32.62 0.18 -6.79
C LYS A 32 -31.63 1.34 -6.71
N VAL A 33 -30.43 1.12 -7.21
CA VAL A 33 -29.42 2.17 -7.38
C VAL A 33 -29.62 2.82 -8.74
N GLU A 34 -29.86 4.12 -8.71
CA GLU A 34 -29.81 4.98 -9.89
C GLU A 34 -28.52 5.83 -9.83
N HIS A 35 -27.67 5.66 -10.84
CA HIS A 35 -26.46 6.45 -11.03
C HIS A 35 -26.38 6.91 -12.47
N GLN A 36 -26.40 8.22 -12.66
CA GLN A 36 -26.14 8.87 -13.95
C GLN A 36 -24.97 9.81 -13.72
N GLY A 37 -23.79 9.41 -14.20
CA GLY A 37 -22.59 10.21 -14.15
C GLY A 37 -21.99 10.36 -15.55
N GLU A 38 -20.95 11.18 -15.65
CA GLU A 38 -20.23 11.43 -16.91
C GLU A 38 -19.72 10.14 -17.58
N PHE A 39 -19.20 9.20 -16.79
CA PHE A 39 -18.57 7.98 -17.29
C PHE A 39 -19.45 6.73 -17.21
N TYR A 40 -20.45 6.72 -16.32
CA TYR A 40 -21.22 5.52 -16.02
C TYR A 40 -22.69 5.83 -15.82
N GLN A 41 -23.53 5.00 -16.42
CA GLN A 41 -24.97 4.96 -16.18
C GLN A 41 -25.33 3.57 -15.64
N VAL A 42 -25.86 3.51 -14.43
CA VAL A 42 -26.28 2.27 -13.77
C VAL A 42 -27.67 2.45 -13.21
N SER A 43 -28.54 1.50 -13.55
CA SER A 43 -29.90 1.40 -13.05
C SER A 43 -30.15 -0.06 -12.68
N GLY A 44 -30.10 -0.38 -11.38
CA GLY A 44 -30.24 -1.77 -10.95
C GLY A 44 -29.97 -1.98 -9.46
N TYR A 45 -30.14 -3.22 -9.02
CA TYR A 45 -29.83 -3.64 -7.65
C TYR A 45 -28.43 -4.24 -7.59
N HIS A 46 -27.77 -4.16 -6.45
CA HIS A 46 -26.58 -4.97 -6.24
C HIS A 46 -27.00 -6.44 -6.20
N LEU A 47 -26.33 -7.30 -6.97
CA LEU A 47 -26.69 -8.71 -7.10
C LEU A 47 -26.20 -9.56 -5.91
N CYS A 48 -25.44 -8.98 -4.99
CA CYS A 48 -24.92 -9.65 -3.81
C CYS A 48 -25.58 -9.10 -2.55
N GLU A 49 -25.88 -9.98 -1.60
CA GLU A 49 -26.27 -9.58 -0.25
C GLU A 49 -25.14 -8.85 0.48
N PRO A 50 -25.44 -8.07 1.56
CA PRO A 50 -24.41 -7.40 2.36
C PRO A 50 -23.33 -8.36 2.88
N SER A 51 -22.11 -8.18 2.42
CA SER A 51 -20.95 -8.89 2.97
C SER A 51 -20.58 -8.34 4.37
N PRO A 52 -19.77 -9.05 5.19
CA PRO A 52 -19.40 -8.60 6.53
C PRO A 52 -18.83 -7.18 6.60
N GLN A 53 -18.10 -6.76 5.56
CA GLN A 53 -17.50 -5.42 5.47
C GLN A 53 -18.28 -4.45 4.58
N ARG A 54 -19.29 -4.93 3.83
CA ARG A 54 -19.91 -4.25 2.68
C ARG A 54 -18.85 -3.80 1.67
N THR A 55 -18.34 -2.58 1.81
CA THR A 55 -17.17 -2.11 1.07
C THR A 55 -15.89 -2.81 1.56
N PRO A 56 -15.07 -3.42 0.68
CA PRO A 56 -13.78 -4.01 1.06
C PRO A 56 -12.80 -2.95 1.60
N VAL A 57 -11.73 -3.35 2.29
CA VAL A 57 -10.70 -2.38 2.71
C VAL A 57 -10.06 -1.75 1.47
N LEU A 58 -10.00 -0.42 1.45
CA LEU A 58 -9.57 0.34 0.28
C LEU A 58 -8.09 0.72 0.35
N PHE A 59 -7.28 0.08 -0.49
CA PHE A 59 -5.89 0.45 -0.73
C PHE A 59 -5.76 1.39 -1.93
N GLN A 60 -4.83 2.34 -1.84
CA GLN A 60 -4.52 3.29 -2.91
C GLN A 60 -2.99 3.51 -2.97
N ALA A 61 -2.44 3.73 -4.17
CA ALA A 61 -0.97 3.84 -4.38
C ALA A 61 -0.57 5.00 -5.30
N GLY A 62 -1.32 6.10 -5.29
CA GLY A 62 -1.12 7.25 -6.19
C GLY A 62 -0.53 8.45 -5.44
N SER A 63 0.66 8.87 -5.85
CA SER A 63 1.45 9.91 -5.19
C SER A 63 1.37 11.31 -5.82
N SER A 64 0.62 11.48 -6.92
CA SER A 64 0.41 12.80 -7.53
C SER A 64 -0.56 13.64 -6.71
N ASP A 65 -0.60 14.96 -6.90
CA ASP A 65 -1.54 15.83 -6.16
C ASP A 65 -3.00 15.39 -6.33
N ARG A 66 -3.39 14.99 -7.55
CA ARG A 66 -4.70 14.40 -7.82
C ARG A 66 -4.88 13.04 -7.12
N GLY A 67 -3.83 12.24 -7.08
CA GLY A 67 -3.79 10.98 -6.34
C GLY A 67 -3.99 11.17 -4.84
N LEU A 68 -3.37 12.18 -4.25
CA LEU A 68 -3.51 12.53 -2.83
C LEU A 68 -4.91 13.02 -2.49
N LEU A 69 -5.53 13.83 -3.35
CA LEU A 69 -6.93 14.24 -3.20
C LEU A 69 -7.89 13.04 -3.26
N PHE A 70 -7.63 12.10 -4.18
CA PHE A 70 -8.40 10.87 -4.26
C PHE A 70 -8.19 9.98 -3.03
N ALA A 71 -6.95 9.81 -2.58
CA ALA A 71 -6.62 9.05 -1.38
C ALA A 71 -7.27 9.64 -0.13
N GLY A 72 -7.21 10.96 0.04
CA GLY A 72 -7.83 11.64 1.18
C GLY A 72 -9.32 11.34 1.29
N ARG A 73 -10.03 11.27 0.16
CA ARG A 73 -11.47 10.96 0.12
C ARG A 73 -11.83 9.48 0.30
N HIS A 74 -10.97 8.57 -0.16
CA HIS A 74 -11.35 7.16 -0.38
C HIS A 74 -10.45 6.12 0.28
N ALA A 75 -9.17 6.42 0.51
CA ALA A 75 -8.24 5.42 0.97
C ALA A 75 -8.43 5.14 2.46
N GLU A 76 -8.37 3.87 2.83
CA GLU A 76 -8.16 3.42 4.20
C GLU A 76 -6.69 3.06 4.38
N CYS A 77 -6.03 2.58 3.33
CA CYS A 77 -4.60 2.30 3.32
C CYS A 77 -3.93 2.96 2.12
N VAL A 78 -2.80 3.60 2.34
CA VAL A 78 -2.01 4.23 1.27
C VAL A 78 -0.64 3.59 1.20
N PHE A 79 -0.26 3.16 0.01
CA PHE A 79 1.06 2.64 -0.30
C PHE A 79 1.95 3.76 -0.82
N ILE A 80 3.11 3.95 -0.18
CA ILE A 80 4.10 4.95 -0.58
C ILE A 80 5.46 4.30 -0.88
N SER A 81 6.27 5.03 -1.65
CA SER A 81 7.67 4.68 -1.91
C SER A 81 8.56 5.68 -1.19
N GLY A 82 9.28 5.18 -0.18
CA GLY A 82 10.26 5.94 0.57
C GLY A 82 11.67 5.72 0.03
N GLN A 83 12.49 6.77 0.06
CA GLN A 83 13.91 6.71 -0.30
C GLN A 83 14.79 7.03 0.92
N ASN A 84 14.35 7.96 1.76
CA ASN A 84 14.96 8.31 3.04
C ASN A 84 13.87 8.75 4.02
N LYS A 85 14.19 8.72 5.32
CA LYS A 85 13.21 9.00 6.39
C LYS A 85 12.57 10.38 6.30
N ALA A 86 13.35 11.43 6.04
CA ALA A 86 12.83 12.79 5.94
C ALA A 86 11.81 12.95 4.80
N ALA A 87 12.11 12.41 3.62
CA ALA A 87 11.19 12.41 2.49
C ALA A 87 9.95 11.55 2.74
N THR A 88 10.11 10.38 3.37
CA THR A 88 9.00 9.50 3.75
C THR A 88 8.08 10.17 4.76
N LYS A 89 8.62 10.82 5.80
CA LYS A 89 7.84 11.61 6.77
C LYS A 89 6.99 12.67 6.06
N ALA A 90 7.61 13.44 5.17
CA ALA A 90 6.89 14.47 4.41
C ALA A 90 5.78 13.89 3.51
N GLN A 91 5.92 12.65 3.02
CA GLN A 91 4.85 11.97 2.28
C GLN A 91 3.73 11.49 3.20
N VAL A 92 4.05 10.89 4.35
CA VAL A 92 3.06 10.47 5.36
C VAL A 92 2.24 11.68 5.83
N ASP A 93 2.90 12.79 6.16
CA ASP A 93 2.24 14.02 6.62
C ASP A 93 1.28 14.56 5.54
N LYS A 94 1.66 14.50 4.26
CA LYS A 94 0.79 14.92 3.14
C LYS A 94 -0.43 14.01 2.95
N VAL A 95 -0.27 12.70 3.11
CA VAL A 95 -1.38 11.75 3.02
C VAL A 95 -2.38 12.01 4.16
N ARG A 96 -1.90 12.18 5.38
CA ARG A 96 -2.76 12.49 6.54
C ARG A 96 -3.44 13.86 6.38
N ALA A 97 -2.73 14.87 5.86
CA ALA A 97 -3.31 16.17 5.57
C ALA A 97 -4.42 16.10 4.49
N SER A 98 -4.31 15.20 3.50
CA SER A 98 -5.37 15.05 2.49
C SER A 98 -6.64 14.42 3.04
N ALA A 99 -6.54 13.56 4.06
CA ALA A 99 -7.70 13.06 4.81
C ALA A 99 -8.41 14.20 5.54
N VAL A 100 -7.67 15.05 6.26
CA VAL A 100 -8.21 16.24 6.95
C VAL A 100 -8.91 17.17 5.97
N ALA A 101 -8.28 17.46 4.84
CA ALA A 101 -8.87 18.29 3.79
C ALA A 101 -10.16 17.70 3.19
N ALA A 102 -10.35 16.38 3.29
CA ALA A 102 -11.56 15.68 2.89
C ALA A 102 -12.60 15.55 4.02
N GLY A 103 -12.36 16.14 5.20
CA GLY A 103 -13.26 16.08 6.36
C GLY A 103 -13.17 14.78 7.16
N ARG A 104 -12.09 14.00 7.00
CA ARG A 104 -11.85 12.74 7.72
C ARG A 104 -10.84 12.91 8.84
N ASN A 105 -10.77 11.94 9.75
CA ASN A 105 -9.69 11.86 10.72
C ASN A 105 -8.39 11.43 9.98
N PRO A 106 -7.24 12.08 10.22
CA PRO A 106 -5.97 11.67 9.63
C PRO A 106 -5.61 10.20 9.92
N GLU A 107 -6.04 9.68 11.06
CA GLU A 107 -5.80 8.29 11.48
C GLU A 107 -6.75 7.27 10.82
N ASP A 108 -7.73 7.73 10.04
CA ASP A 108 -8.55 6.85 9.17
C ASP A 108 -7.76 6.35 7.94
N ILE A 109 -6.51 6.79 7.78
CA ILE A 109 -5.60 6.33 6.73
C ILE A 109 -4.35 5.74 7.35
N LYS A 110 -4.13 4.43 7.12
CA LYS A 110 -2.88 3.73 7.43
C LYS A 110 -1.89 3.85 6.28
N VAL A 111 -0.65 4.25 6.56
CA VAL A 111 0.37 4.46 5.52
C VAL A 111 1.42 3.36 5.60
N PHE A 112 1.62 2.67 4.47
CA PHE A 112 2.56 1.57 4.33
C PHE A 112 3.66 1.92 3.34
N MET A 113 4.91 1.61 3.69
CA MET A 113 6.06 1.76 2.79
C MET A 113 6.53 0.39 2.28
N GLY A 114 6.95 0.33 1.02
CA GLY A 114 7.50 -0.89 0.43
C GLY A 114 8.96 -1.04 0.76
N LEU A 115 9.38 -2.21 1.23
CA LEU A 115 10.79 -2.52 1.48
C LEU A 115 11.09 -4.00 1.29
N ASN A 116 12.35 -4.30 1.03
CA ASN A 116 12.93 -5.63 1.14
C ASN A 116 13.66 -5.77 2.48
N VAL A 117 13.71 -7.00 2.97
CA VAL A 117 14.62 -7.40 4.06
C VAL A 117 15.46 -8.57 3.59
N ILE A 118 16.77 -8.51 3.85
CA ILE A 118 17.68 -9.65 3.77
C ILE A 118 18.24 -9.84 5.17
N VAL A 119 17.82 -10.91 5.83
CA VAL A 119 18.20 -11.22 7.20
C VAL A 119 19.01 -12.52 7.25
N GLY A 120 19.98 -12.56 8.15
CA GLY A 120 20.73 -13.74 8.53
C GLY A 120 20.89 -13.77 10.05
N GLU A 121 21.27 -14.92 10.62
CA GLU A 121 21.49 -15.05 12.07
C GLU A 121 22.53 -14.04 12.61
N THR A 122 23.49 -13.66 11.75
CA THR A 122 24.44 -12.58 11.98
C THR A 122 24.42 -11.60 10.81
N GLU A 123 24.94 -10.39 11.03
CA GLU A 123 25.14 -9.39 9.98
C GLU A 123 25.98 -9.92 8.81
N GLU A 124 27.06 -10.65 9.12
CA GLU A 124 27.94 -11.24 8.11
C GLU A 124 27.19 -12.21 7.20
N LEU A 125 26.34 -13.08 7.77
CA LEU A 125 25.52 -14.01 7.00
C LEU A 125 24.47 -13.29 6.15
N ALA A 126 23.88 -12.20 6.65
CA ALA A 126 22.95 -11.38 5.88
C ALA A 126 23.62 -10.73 4.67
N TRP A 127 24.85 -10.20 4.83
CA TRP A 127 25.61 -9.61 3.73
C TRP A 127 26.13 -10.64 2.73
N LYS A 128 26.50 -11.84 3.20
CA LYS A 128 26.83 -12.97 2.31
C LYS A 128 25.64 -13.34 1.43
N LYS A 129 24.45 -13.46 2.02
CA LYS A 129 23.18 -13.70 1.31
C LYS A 129 22.85 -12.58 0.32
N HIS A 130 23.04 -11.31 0.73
CA HIS A 130 22.89 -10.18 -0.19
C HIS A 130 23.84 -10.27 -1.40
N ALA A 131 25.11 -10.61 -1.18
CA ALA A 131 26.09 -10.76 -2.25
C ALA A 131 25.72 -11.91 -3.21
N GLU A 132 25.22 -13.02 -2.69
CA GLU A 132 24.70 -14.13 -3.48
C GLU A 132 23.51 -13.70 -4.35
N TYR A 133 22.51 -13.05 -3.75
CA TYR A 133 21.35 -12.54 -4.48
C TYR A 133 21.75 -11.56 -5.58
N ARG A 134 22.67 -10.65 -5.27
CA ARG A 134 23.21 -9.69 -6.24
C ARG A 134 23.93 -10.38 -7.41
N SER A 135 24.58 -11.52 -7.18
CA SER A 135 25.27 -12.27 -8.24
C SER A 135 24.30 -12.89 -9.26
N HIS A 136 23.05 -13.14 -8.86
CA HIS A 136 21.98 -13.65 -9.71
C HIS A 136 21.07 -12.55 -10.27
N ALA A 137 21.13 -11.34 -9.70
CA ALA A 137 20.26 -10.24 -10.08
C ALA A 137 20.65 -9.60 -11.42
N SER A 138 19.66 -9.03 -12.11
CA SER A 138 19.89 -8.22 -13.31
C SER A 138 19.54 -6.76 -13.03
N ALA A 139 20.59 -5.93 -12.89
CA ALA A 139 20.43 -4.49 -12.75
C ALA A 139 19.71 -3.88 -13.95
N GLU A 140 20.02 -4.35 -15.16
CA GLU A 140 19.34 -3.94 -16.40
C GLU A 140 17.84 -4.24 -16.38
N ALA A 141 17.43 -5.40 -15.86
CA ALA A 141 16.01 -5.72 -15.71
C ALA A 141 15.32 -4.77 -14.73
N GLY A 142 16.01 -4.39 -13.64
CA GLY A 142 15.53 -3.37 -12.70
C GLY A 142 15.35 -2.00 -13.37
N VAL A 143 16.34 -1.55 -14.15
CA VAL A 143 16.28 -0.29 -14.90
C VAL A 143 15.19 -0.33 -15.97
N ALA A 144 15.01 -1.45 -16.66
CA ALA A 144 13.92 -1.64 -17.63
C ALA A 144 12.54 -1.52 -16.96
N HIS A 145 12.36 -2.11 -15.77
CA HIS A 145 11.12 -1.93 -14.99
C HIS A 145 10.92 -0.45 -14.58
N PHE A 146 11.99 0.24 -14.19
CA PHE A 146 11.94 1.65 -13.84
C PHE A 146 11.62 2.55 -15.05
N SER A 147 12.11 2.20 -16.24
CA SER A 147 11.77 2.86 -17.51
C SER A 147 10.26 2.84 -17.75
N ALA A 148 9.59 1.69 -17.56
CA ALA A 148 8.13 1.60 -17.69
C ALA A 148 7.38 2.51 -16.69
N SER A 149 7.96 2.77 -15.52
CA SER A 149 7.39 3.68 -14.52
C SER A 149 7.59 5.16 -14.83
N THR A 150 8.69 5.51 -15.49
CA THR A 150 9.09 6.90 -15.78
C THR A 150 8.78 7.35 -17.21
N GLY A 151 8.51 6.40 -18.12
CA GLY A 151 8.36 6.65 -19.55
C GLY A 151 9.65 7.11 -20.24
N ILE A 152 10.80 7.01 -19.58
CA ILE A 152 12.11 7.39 -20.13
C ILE A 152 12.83 6.12 -20.56
N ASP A 153 13.26 6.06 -21.82
CA ASP A 153 14.13 5.00 -22.31
C ASP A 153 15.58 5.28 -21.87
N PHE A 154 16.01 4.62 -20.80
CA PHE A 154 17.35 4.80 -20.24
C PHE A 154 18.45 4.16 -21.10
N SER A 155 18.12 3.31 -22.08
CA SER A 155 19.11 2.69 -22.96
C SER A 155 19.74 3.68 -23.94
N GLN A 156 19.10 4.84 -24.14
CA GLN A 156 19.57 5.91 -25.03
C GLN A 156 20.65 6.79 -24.41
N TYR A 157 20.90 6.64 -23.10
CA TYR A 157 21.89 7.44 -22.38
C TYR A 157 23.20 6.66 -22.26
N GLU A 158 24.32 7.35 -22.44
CA GLU A 158 25.63 6.81 -22.09
C GLU A 158 25.72 6.57 -20.57
N ILE A 159 26.65 5.68 -20.16
CA ILE A 159 26.69 5.16 -18.79
C ILE A 159 26.81 6.26 -17.71
N ASP A 160 27.54 7.34 -18.03
CA ASP A 160 27.78 8.50 -17.15
C ASP A 160 27.12 9.79 -17.66
N GLU A 161 26.28 9.70 -18.70
CA GLU A 161 25.53 10.84 -19.19
C GLU A 161 24.43 11.24 -18.19
N PRO A 162 24.34 12.53 -17.83
CA PRO A 162 23.25 13.04 -17.02
C PRO A 162 21.89 12.85 -17.71
N ILE A 163 20.97 12.21 -17.01
CA ILE A 163 19.61 11.97 -17.49
C ILE A 163 18.85 13.29 -17.53
N GLN A 164 18.41 13.69 -18.72
CA GLN A 164 17.61 14.90 -18.88
C GLN A 164 16.14 14.61 -18.55
N TYR A 165 15.62 15.30 -17.54
CA TYR A 165 14.22 15.15 -17.19
C TYR A 165 13.32 15.77 -18.27
N VAL A 166 12.54 14.92 -18.95
CA VAL A 166 11.45 15.35 -19.84
C VAL A 166 10.11 15.10 -19.15
N LYS A 167 9.31 16.15 -18.99
CA LYS A 167 7.97 16.07 -18.37
C LYS A 167 7.05 15.20 -19.24
N SER A 168 6.57 14.08 -18.69
CA SER A 168 5.67 13.13 -19.37
C SER A 168 4.46 12.76 -18.48
N ASN A 169 3.52 11.97 -19.02
CA ASN A 169 2.36 11.41 -18.28
C ASN A 169 2.73 10.26 -17.33
N ALA A 170 4.02 10.01 -17.09
CA ALA A 170 4.51 8.90 -16.29
C ALA A 170 4.31 9.10 -14.77
N ILE A 171 4.66 8.07 -13.99
CA ILE A 171 4.48 8.06 -12.54
C ILE A 171 5.30 9.20 -11.92
N GLN A 172 4.60 10.22 -11.40
CA GLN A 172 5.23 11.43 -10.89
C GLN A 172 6.18 11.18 -9.71
N SER A 173 5.93 10.18 -8.86
CA SER A 173 6.87 9.83 -7.77
C SER A 173 8.20 9.29 -8.28
N ALA A 174 8.18 8.50 -9.36
CA ALA A 174 9.40 7.94 -9.95
C ALA A 174 10.25 9.03 -10.63
N THR A 175 9.59 10.00 -11.29
CA THR A 175 10.27 11.08 -12.00
C THR A 175 10.76 12.22 -11.10
N LYS A 176 10.12 12.46 -9.95
CA LYS A 176 10.57 13.48 -8.99
C LYS A 176 11.99 13.23 -8.48
N ASN A 177 12.37 11.95 -8.34
CA ASN A 177 13.72 11.59 -7.92
C ASN A 177 14.78 12.03 -8.95
N LEU A 178 14.43 12.14 -10.24
CA LEU A 178 15.35 12.47 -11.34
C LEU A 178 15.56 13.98 -11.56
N GLN A 179 14.90 14.85 -10.81
CA GLN A 179 14.84 16.29 -11.11
C GLN A 179 16.13 17.09 -10.85
N ASN A 180 17.11 16.51 -10.15
CA ASN A 180 18.33 17.24 -9.75
C ASN A 180 19.49 17.11 -10.75
N ASN A 181 19.30 16.57 -11.96
CA ASN A 181 20.35 16.31 -12.97
C ASN A 181 21.55 15.46 -12.49
N ASP A 182 21.52 14.94 -11.27
CA ASP A 182 22.58 14.11 -10.70
C ASP A 182 22.49 12.64 -11.11
N TRP A 183 21.46 12.24 -11.86
CA TRP A 183 21.23 10.83 -12.19
C TRP A 183 21.90 10.46 -13.51
N THR A 184 22.62 9.35 -13.49
CA THR A 184 23.20 8.70 -14.66
C THR A 184 22.73 7.27 -14.73
N ARG A 185 22.88 6.63 -15.89
CA ARG A 185 22.56 5.20 -16.04
C ARG A 185 23.36 4.32 -15.06
N ARG A 186 24.61 4.68 -14.74
CA ARG A 186 25.42 4.03 -13.69
C ARG A 186 24.72 4.02 -12.33
N LYS A 187 24.26 5.19 -11.87
CA LYS A 187 23.58 5.30 -10.57
C LYS A 187 22.27 4.53 -10.54
N LEU A 188 21.54 4.48 -11.65
CA LEU A 188 20.32 3.66 -11.77
C LEU A 188 20.63 2.17 -11.68
N LEU A 189 21.66 1.70 -12.38
CA LEU A 189 22.11 0.30 -12.30
C LEU A 189 22.58 -0.06 -10.89
N ASP A 190 23.30 0.83 -10.21
CA ASP A 190 23.72 0.63 -8.82
C ASP A 190 22.53 0.60 -7.86
N GLN A 191 21.59 1.53 -8.00
CA GLN A 191 20.37 1.58 -7.18
C GLN A 191 19.50 0.34 -7.39
N HIS A 192 19.49 -0.23 -8.60
CA HIS A 192 18.66 -1.38 -8.97
C HIS A 192 19.48 -2.66 -9.05
N ALA A 193 20.62 -2.73 -8.35
CA ALA A 193 21.54 -3.87 -8.42
C ALA A 193 20.91 -5.22 -8.01
N LEU A 194 19.82 -5.21 -7.22
CA LEU A 194 19.04 -6.39 -6.87
C LEU A 194 17.87 -6.67 -7.83
N GLY A 195 17.81 -5.97 -8.97
CA GLY A 195 16.75 -6.09 -9.98
C GLY A 195 15.42 -5.42 -9.61
N GLY A 196 15.35 -4.75 -8.45
CA GLY A 196 14.16 -4.07 -7.94
C GLY A 196 14.43 -2.63 -7.48
N ARG A 197 13.34 -1.90 -7.19
CA ARG A 197 13.36 -0.48 -6.81
C ARG A 197 13.11 -0.20 -5.33
N TYR A 198 12.91 -1.25 -4.52
CA TYR A 198 12.55 -1.10 -3.12
C TYR A 198 13.79 -0.90 -2.27
N PHE A 199 13.66 -0.05 -1.26
CA PHE A 199 14.66 0.10 -0.21
C PHE A 199 14.89 -1.27 0.46
N THR A 200 16.14 -1.63 0.71
CA THR A 200 16.52 -2.93 1.26
C THR A 200 17.23 -2.75 2.58
N VAL A 201 16.70 -3.37 3.64
CA VAL A 201 17.37 -3.51 4.93
C VAL A 201 18.15 -4.83 4.94
N VAL A 202 19.42 -4.80 5.31
CA VAL A 202 20.29 -5.98 5.39
C VAL A 202 20.91 -6.03 6.79
N GLY A 203 20.79 -7.15 7.50
CA GLY A 203 21.43 -7.28 8.81
C GLY A 203 20.99 -8.49 9.63
N SER A 204 21.44 -8.53 10.87
CA SER A 204 20.96 -9.46 11.91
C SER A 204 19.51 -9.16 12.32
N PRO A 205 18.82 -10.06 13.04
CA PRO A 205 17.44 -9.84 13.44
C PRO A 205 17.25 -8.58 14.27
N GLN A 206 18.20 -8.29 15.18
CA GLN A 206 18.18 -7.10 16.02
C GLN A 206 18.33 -5.83 15.20
N GLN A 207 19.27 -5.79 14.26
CA GLN A 207 19.49 -4.63 13.38
C GLN A 207 18.28 -4.37 12.48
N VAL A 208 17.68 -5.43 11.91
CA VAL A 208 16.46 -5.29 11.11
C VAL A 208 15.33 -4.75 11.96
N ALA A 209 15.11 -5.28 13.16
CA ALA A 209 14.08 -4.80 14.06
C ALA A 209 14.30 -3.33 14.49
N ASP A 210 15.54 -2.96 14.82
CA ASP A 210 15.93 -1.58 15.13
C ASP A 210 15.59 -0.63 13.97
N ASP A 211 15.96 -1.01 12.75
CA ASP A 211 15.69 -0.22 11.55
C ASP A 211 14.17 -0.06 11.31
N LEU A 212 13.40 -1.14 11.36
CA LEU A 212 11.95 -1.09 11.14
C LEU A 212 11.22 -0.21 12.17
N GLU A 213 11.59 -0.34 13.45
CA GLU A 213 11.03 0.48 14.53
C GLU A 213 11.42 1.96 14.37
N SER A 214 12.67 2.21 14.01
CA SER A 214 13.19 3.55 13.76
C SER A 214 12.52 4.21 12.56
N TRP A 215 12.25 3.47 11.48
CA TRP A 215 11.46 3.96 10.35
C TRP A 215 10.03 4.35 10.77
N ILE A 216 9.33 3.52 11.54
CA ILE A 216 7.99 3.84 12.04
C ILE A 216 8.05 5.11 12.92
N ALA A 217 8.94 5.14 13.91
CA ALA A 217 9.05 6.22 14.89
C ALA A 217 9.37 7.58 14.25
N GLU A 218 10.30 7.60 13.28
CA GLU A 218 10.77 8.84 12.69
C GLU A 218 9.89 9.34 11.53
N THR A 219 9.11 8.47 10.90
CA THR A 219 8.33 8.83 9.71
C THR A 219 6.83 8.83 9.91
N GLY A 220 6.33 8.18 10.96
CA GLY A 220 4.90 8.01 11.20
C GLY A 220 4.23 6.94 10.33
N LEU A 221 5.01 6.05 9.70
CA LEU A 221 4.46 4.89 9.00
C LEU A 221 3.66 3.99 9.95
N ASP A 222 2.60 3.37 9.44
CA ASP A 222 1.79 2.40 10.17
C ASP A 222 2.26 0.95 9.93
N GLY A 223 3.13 0.75 8.94
CA GLY A 223 3.74 -0.54 8.67
C GLY A 223 4.43 -0.59 7.33
N PHE A 224 4.72 -1.82 6.89
CA PHE A 224 5.48 -2.08 5.69
C PHE A 224 4.78 -3.09 4.79
N ASN A 225 4.90 -2.86 3.48
CA ASN A 225 4.60 -3.87 2.48
C ASN A 225 5.90 -4.62 2.17
N LEU A 226 6.13 -5.74 2.88
CA LEU A 226 7.34 -6.54 2.74
C LEU A 226 7.36 -7.21 1.36
N THR A 227 8.33 -6.83 0.54
CA THR A 227 8.55 -7.41 -0.78
C THR A 227 9.55 -8.57 -0.70
N ARG A 228 9.64 -9.32 -1.79
CA ARG A 228 10.50 -10.51 -1.90
C ARG A 228 11.61 -10.28 -2.92
N ILE A 229 12.80 -10.77 -2.60
CA ILE A 229 13.91 -10.90 -3.56
C ILE A 229 13.95 -12.34 -4.07
N VAL A 230 13.95 -13.31 -3.14
CA VAL A 230 13.85 -14.75 -3.44
C VAL A 230 12.59 -15.30 -2.76
N THR A 231 11.84 -16.16 -3.46
CA THR A 231 10.61 -16.75 -2.93
C THR A 231 10.72 -18.27 -2.86
N PRO A 232 10.31 -18.92 -1.75
CA PRO A 232 9.69 -18.35 -0.55
C PRO A 232 10.70 -17.79 0.49
N GLU A 233 12.01 -17.94 0.26
CA GLU A 233 13.09 -17.70 1.23
C GLU A 233 12.99 -16.36 1.96
N SER A 234 12.81 -15.23 1.26
CA SER A 234 12.74 -13.91 1.90
C SER A 234 11.63 -13.80 2.96
N TYR A 235 10.51 -14.51 2.76
CA TYR A 235 9.42 -14.51 3.74
C TYR A 235 9.68 -15.48 4.89
N VAL A 236 10.24 -16.66 4.61
CA VAL A 236 10.59 -17.65 5.63
C VAL A 236 11.61 -17.05 6.58
N ASP A 237 12.69 -16.46 6.06
CA ASP A 237 13.71 -15.80 6.87
C ASP A 237 13.14 -14.67 7.75
N PHE A 238 12.26 -13.83 7.17
CA PHE A 238 11.64 -12.76 7.95
C PHE A 238 10.76 -13.31 9.08
N ILE A 239 9.97 -14.34 8.78
CA ILE A 239 9.08 -15.01 9.75
C ILE A 239 9.88 -15.70 10.85
N ASP A 240 10.96 -16.40 10.50
CA ASP A 240 11.71 -17.22 11.46
C ASP A 240 12.70 -16.39 12.29
N LEU A 241 13.25 -15.31 11.71
CA LEU A 241 14.31 -14.53 12.35
C LEU A 241 13.81 -13.18 12.89
N VAL A 242 13.02 -12.43 12.12
CA VAL A 242 12.65 -11.04 12.47
C VAL A 242 11.38 -10.98 13.30
N ILE A 243 10.35 -11.76 12.97
CA ILE A 243 9.08 -11.75 13.71
C ILE A 243 9.27 -12.07 15.20
N PRO A 244 10.06 -13.09 15.62
CA PRO A 244 10.26 -13.36 17.04
C PRO A 244 10.93 -12.19 17.78
N GLU A 245 11.88 -11.51 17.13
CA GLU A 245 12.52 -10.33 17.71
C GLU A 245 11.54 -9.16 17.85
N LEU A 246 10.71 -8.88 16.82
CA LEU A 246 9.68 -7.85 16.91
C LEU A 246 8.60 -8.19 17.96
N GLN A 247 8.24 -9.47 18.12
CA GLN A 247 7.32 -9.92 19.17
C GLN A 247 7.92 -9.74 20.57
N ARG A 248 9.20 -10.07 20.76
CA ARG A 248 9.93 -9.85 22.02
C ARG A 248 9.94 -8.38 22.44
N ARG A 249 9.97 -7.47 21.47
CA ARG A 249 9.93 -6.01 21.66
C ARG A 249 8.52 -5.45 21.84
N GLY A 250 7.48 -6.25 21.57
CA GLY A 250 6.08 -5.79 21.60
C GLY A 250 5.65 -5.01 20.35
N SER A 251 6.48 -4.98 19.31
CA SER A 251 6.25 -4.24 18.06
C SER A 251 5.49 -5.05 17.01
N TYR A 252 5.32 -6.36 17.21
CA TYR A 252 4.51 -7.22 16.36
C TYR A 252 3.58 -8.10 17.19
N LYS A 253 2.39 -8.36 16.66
CA LYS A 253 1.37 -9.17 17.33
C LYS A 253 1.80 -10.64 17.48
N THR A 254 1.35 -11.29 18.54
CA THR A 254 1.58 -12.72 18.81
C THR A 254 0.40 -13.61 18.40
N ALA A 255 -0.78 -13.02 18.17
CA ALA A 255 -1.96 -13.66 17.64
C ALA A 255 -2.75 -12.69 16.76
N TYR A 256 -3.70 -13.22 16.00
CA TYR A 256 -4.68 -12.38 15.29
C TYR A 256 -5.87 -12.09 16.20
N ASP A 257 -6.29 -10.84 16.24
CA ASP A 257 -7.60 -10.48 16.81
C ASP A 257 -8.73 -11.10 15.96
N ASP A 258 -9.89 -11.30 16.56
CA ASP A 258 -11.10 -11.73 15.84
C ASP A 258 -11.65 -10.62 14.92
N GLY A 259 -12.52 -11.00 13.99
CA GLY A 259 -13.23 -10.07 13.12
C GLY A 259 -12.63 -9.85 11.73
N THR A 260 -13.15 -8.85 11.04
CA THR A 260 -12.84 -8.50 9.65
C THR A 260 -11.47 -7.84 9.49
N LEU A 261 -10.99 -7.69 8.24
CA LEU A 261 -9.71 -7.03 7.99
C LEU A 261 -9.73 -5.56 8.45
N ARG A 262 -10.85 -4.86 8.28
CA ARG A 262 -11.01 -3.47 8.73
C ARG A 262 -10.91 -3.35 10.25
N GLU A 263 -11.59 -4.25 10.98
CA GLU A 263 -11.49 -4.32 12.45
C GLU A 263 -10.05 -4.53 12.91
N LYS A 264 -9.31 -5.44 12.26
CA LYS A 264 -7.90 -5.72 12.58
C LYS A 264 -6.97 -4.52 12.33
N LEU A 265 -7.24 -3.71 11.32
CA LEU A 265 -6.39 -2.57 10.95
C LEU A 265 -6.67 -1.32 11.79
N PHE A 266 -7.94 -1.05 12.10
CA PHE A 266 -8.34 0.21 12.73
C PHE A 266 -8.80 0.05 14.17
N ARG A 267 -9.06 -1.18 14.64
CA ARG A 267 -9.68 -1.48 15.94
C ARG A 267 -10.99 -0.71 16.16
N GLN A 268 -11.68 -0.44 15.05
CA GLN A 268 -13.00 0.18 14.98
C GLN A 268 -13.97 -0.82 14.34
N GLY A 269 -15.20 -0.40 14.04
CA GLY A 269 -16.21 -1.29 13.46
C GLY A 269 -15.86 -1.84 12.06
N ARG A 270 -16.50 -2.95 11.68
CA ARG A 270 -16.31 -3.64 10.38
C ARG A 270 -16.66 -2.83 9.13
N LYS A 271 -17.40 -1.72 9.26
CA LYS A 271 -17.85 -0.89 8.14
C LYS A 271 -17.02 0.39 8.01
N LEU A 272 -17.16 1.06 6.88
CA LEU A 272 -16.54 2.38 6.68
C LEU A 272 -16.95 3.37 7.81
N PRO A 273 -16.00 4.17 8.33
CA PRO A 273 -16.27 5.26 9.28
C PRO A 273 -17.29 6.25 8.72
N GLU A 274 -18.04 6.94 9.59
CA GLU A 274 -19.09 7.88 9.19
C GLU A 274 -18.56 9.03 8.32
N GLN A 275 -17.32 9.47 8.58
CA GLN A 275 -16.65 10.54 7.84
C GLN A 275 -16.17 10.07 6.45
N HIS A 276 -16.15 8.76 6.19
CA HIS A 276 -15.73 8.25 4.89
C HIS A 276 -16.85 8.47 3.86
N THR A 277 -16.51 8.97 2.66
CA THR A 277 -17.50 9.32 1.63
C THR A 277 -18.45 8.18 1.25
N GLY A 278 -17.98 6.93 1.34
CA GLY A 278 -18.82 5.76 1.11
C GLY A 278 -19.95 5.58 2.14
N ALA A 279 -19.76 6.03 3.38
CA ALA A 279 -20.77 5.91 4.44
C ALA A 279 -22.01 6.79 4.17
N ALA A 280 -21.88 7.87 3.41
CA ALA A 280 -23.00 8.73 3.00
C ALA A 280 -24.04 8.00 2.12
N TYR A 281 -23.71 6.81 1.60
CA TYR A 281 -24.62 5.98 0.82
C TYR A 281 -25.26 4.85 1.63
N ARG A 282 -24.92 4.72 2.92
CA ARG A 282 -25.46 3.68 3.78
C ARG A 282 -26.94 3.94 4.05
N ARG A 283 -27.74 2.88 3.98
CA ARG A 283 -29.14 2.86 4.42
C ARG A 283 -29.27 2.07 5.72
#